data_AF-U1GW17-F1
#
_entry.id   AF-U1GW17-F1
#
_cell.length_a   1.000
_cell.length_b   1.000
_cell.length_c   1.000
_cell.angle_alpha   90.00
_cell.angle_beta   90.00
_cell.angle_gamma   90.00
#
_symmetry.space_group_name_H-M   'P 1'
#
loop_
_entity.id
_entity.type
_entity.pdbx_description
1 polymer ?
#
loop_
_entity_poly.entity_id
_entity_poly.type
_entity_poly.pdbx_seq_one_letter_code
_entity_poly.pdbx_strand_id
1 'polypeptide(L)'
;MKKVLTTALYGFTTMGAAFASSVYAPGIRRISEEFHVGREVSILGLALLLAGFALGSLLWAPLSEFMDGKWLCFWAGFFGSAPVTNTGGVYEDMLSAEQRGLAIVGYAMAVVGELIWRPIVGGAIVQHTTWRWTECVTGTLMLLLLTLDTIFLDESYPPVLLVRKASRLRHETGNCALHAQHEEWAAGSSIKAMAHKVLVRPIQVLFTPIGFCFALYISFVYGIV
;
A
#
# COMPACT_ATOMS: atom_id res chain seq x y z
N MET A 1 -12.53 -15.20 13.22
CA MET A 1 -11.23 -14.84 13.82
C MET A 1 -10.17 -14.47 12.78
N LYS A 2 -9.84 -15.33 11.79
CA LYS A 2 -8.84 -15.01 10.76
C LYS A 2 -9.06 -13.67 10.04
N LYS A 3 -10.30 -13.37 9.60
CA LYS A 3 -10.62 -12.10 8.93
C LYS A 3 -10.28 -10.85 9.76
N VAL A 4 -10.58 -10.86 11.06
CA VAL A 4 -10.29 -9.75 11.97
C VAL A 4 -8.78 -9.57 12.15
N LEU A 5 -8.04 -10.68 12.28
CA LEU A 5 -6.58 -10.65 12.36
C LEU A 5 -5.96 -10.08 11.08
N THR A 6 -6.43 -10.52 9.91
CA THR A 6 -5.98 -10.00 8.61
C THR A 6 -6.26 -8.50 8.49
N THR A 7 -7.47 -8.05 8.82
CA THR A 7 -7.81 -6.62 8.82
C THR A 7 -6.91 -5.80 9.75
N ALA A 8 -6.64 -6.30 10.96
CA ALA A 8 -5.77 -5.63 11.92
C ALA A 8 -4.31 -5.54 11.40
N LEU A 9 -3.77 -6.63 10.85
CA LEU A 9 -2.42 -6.66 10.26
C LEU A 9 -2.28 -5.64 9.12
N TYR A 10 -3.22 -5.62 8.17
CA TYR A 10 -3.24 -4.61 7.10
C TYR A 10 -3.28 -3.16 7.64
N GLY A 11 -4.03 -2.93 8.72
CA GLY A 11 -4.05 -1.63 9.40
C GLY A 11 -2.70 -1.26 10.02
N PHE A 12 -2.05 -2.20 10.72
CA PHE A 12 -0.74 -1.96 11.32
C PHE A 12 0.36 -1.76 10.27
N THR A 13 0.35 -2.53 9.18
CA THR A 13 1.31 -2.39 8.08
C THR A 13 1.16 -1.04 7.38
N THR A 14 -0.08 -0.58 7.18
CA THR A 14 -0.36 0.75 6.60
C THR A 14 0.06 1.87 7.55
N MET A 15 -0.29 1.76 8.84
CA MET A 15 0.14 2.71 9.86
C MET A 15 1.67 2.81 9.92
N GLY A 16 2.37 1.68 9.86
CA GLY A 16 3.83 1.66 9.80
C GLY A 16 4.35 2.40 8.57
N ALA A 17 3.73 2.21 7.39
CA ALA A 17 4.22 2.78 6.14
C ALA A 17 4.07 4.30 6.16
N ALA A 18 2.92 4.79 6.64
CA ALA A 18 2.70 6.21 6.90
C ALA A 18 3.67 6.75 7.97
N PHE A 19 3.95 5.96 9.01
CA PHE A 19 4.89 6.29 10.08
C PHE A 19 6.33 6.54 9.56
N ALA A 20 6.80 5.78 8.56
CA ALA A 20 8.12 5.99 7.96
C ALA A 20 8.30 7.44 7.43
N SER A 21 7.30 7.98 6.73
CA SER A 21 7.34 9.37 6.25
C SER A 21 7.25 10.41 7.37
N SER A 22 6.56 10.06 8.46
CA SER A 22 6.18 11.00 9.49
C SER A 22 7.29 11.23 10.53
N VAL A 23 8.11 10.21 10.83
CA VAL A 23 9.26 10.28 11.74
C VAL A 23 10.46 11.00 11.11
N TYR A 24 10.55 11.04 9.78
CA TYR A 24 11.59 11.79 9.07
C TYR A 24 11.50 13.31 9.34
N ALA A 25 10.28 13.85 9.42
CA ALA A 25 10.01 15.28 9.53
C ALA A 25 10.75 16.00 10.69
N PRO A 26 10.76 15.52 11.95
CA PRO A 26 11.52 16.15 13.03
C PRO A 26 13.05 16.08 12.83
N GLY A 27 13.55 15.14 12.04
CA GLY A 27 14.98 14.98 11.73
C GLY A 27 15.53 16.00 10.72
N ILE A 28 14.67 16.64 9.92
CA ILE A 28 15.05 17.54 8.82
C ILE A 28 16.00 18.65 9.26
N ARG A 29 15.76 19.26 10.43
CA ARG A 29 16.62 20.33 10.96
C ARG A 29 18.03 19.83 11.25
N ARG A 30 18.16 18.65 11.86
CA ARG A 30 19.48 18.06 12.16
C ARG A 30 20.23 17.62 10.92
N ILE A 31 19.52 17.11 9.91
CA ILE A 31 20.12 16.76 8.62
C ILE A 31 20.72 18.01 7.95
N SER A 32 19.96 19.12 7.94
CA SER A 32 20.43 20.39 7.38
C SER A 32 21.68 20.91 8.09
N GLU A 33 21.72 20.81 9.42
CA GLU A 33 22.87 21.22 10.25
C GLU A 33 24.10 20.33 10.03
N GLU A 34 23.93 19.01 9.98
CA GLU A 34 25.03 18.03 9.85
C GLU A 34 25.67 18.06 8.46
N PHE A 35 24.89 18.20 7.39
CA PHE A 35 25.39 18.21 6.01
C PHE A 35 25.65 19.62 5.47
N HIS A 36 25.40 20.67 6.26
CA HIS A 36 25.50 22.07 5.85
C HIS A 36 24.73 22.38 4.55
N VAL A 37 23.56 21.74 4.38
CA VAL A 37 22.68 21.90 3.21
C VAL A 37 21.43 22.70 3.57
N GLY A 38 20.85 23.39 2.59
CA GLY A 38 19.60 24.11 2.77
C GLY A 38 18.43 23.18 3.11
N ARG A 39 17.41 23.71 3.79
CA ARG A 39 16.19 22.98 4.19
C ARG A 39 15.50 22.27 3.01
N GLU A 40 15.57 22.86 1.82
CA GLU A 40 15.00 22.29 0.60
C GLU A 40 15.61 20.94 0.24
N VAL A 41 16.93 20.78 0.38
CA VAL A 41 17.64 19.52 0.10
C VAL A 41 17.32 18.46 1.15
N SER A 42 17.10 18.88 2.41
CA SER A 42 16.69 17.96 3.47
C SER A 42 15.24 17.49 3.30
N ILE A 43 14.32 18.35 2.83
CA ILE A 43 12.93 17.96 2.52
C ILE A 43 12.87 17.04 1.29
N LEU A 44 13.82 17.17 0.36
CA LEU A 44 13.88 16.34 -0.85
C LEU A 44 13.88 14.84 -0.53
N GLY A 45 14.51 14.41 0.57
CA GLY A 45 14.46 13.01 1.00
C GLY A 45 13.04 12.51 1.30
N LEU A 46 12.27 13.31 2.02
CA LEU A 46 10.85 13.03 2.28
C LEU A 46 10.01 13.08 0.99
N ALA A 47 10.28 14.05 0.11
CA ALA A 47 9.57 14.17 -1.17
C ALA A 47 9.81 12.95 -2.07
N LEU A 48 11.04 12.45 -2.13
CA LEU A 48 11.40 11.24 -2.88
C LEU A 48 10.72 9.99 -2.30
N LEU A 49 10.62 9.87 -0.97
CA LEU A 49 9.87 8.79 -0.32
C LEU A 49 8.39 8.81 -0.73
N LEU A 50 7.74 9.98 -0.63
CA LEU A 50 6.33 10.14 -1.00
C LEU A 50 6.10 9.94 -2.50
N ALA A 51 7.03 10.39 -3.35
CA ALA A 51 7.00 10.12 -4.78
C ALA A 51 7.13 8.61 -5.07
N GLY A 52 7.99 7.91 -4.33
CA GLY A 52 8.09 6.45 -4.37
C GLY A 52 6.77 5.76 -4.00
N PHE A 53 6.08 6.24 -2.96
CA PHE A 53 4.76 5.74 -2.59
C PHE A 53 3.71 5.99 -3.69
N ALA A 54 3.72 7.17 -4.31
CA ALA A 54 2.79 7.53 -5.38
C ALA A 54 3.05 6.77 -6.70
N LEU A 55 4.31 6.54 -7.05
CA LEU A 55 4.68 5.74 -8.23
C LEU A 55 4.43 4.26 -7.99
N GLY A 56 4.75 3.78 -6.79
CA GLY A 56 4.46 2.42 -6.36
C GLY A 56 2.96 2.13 -6.43
N SER A 57 2.12 3.00 -5.88
CA SER A 57 0.66 2.81 -5.92
C SER A 57 0.11 2.71 -7.34
N LEU A 58 0.60 3.56 -8.25
CA LEU A 58 0.19 3.58 -9.64
C LEU A 58 0.56 2.29 -10.39
N LEU A 59 1.72 1.70 -10.08
CA LEU A 59 2.19 0.47 -10.72
C LEU A 59 1.59 -0.78 -10.08
N TRP A 60 1.54 -0.85 -8.74
CA TRP A 60 1.17 -2.06 -8.02
C TRP A 60 -0.34 -2.32 -7.99
N ALA A 61 -1.18 -1.27 -8.02
CA ALA A 61 -2.63 -1.45 -8.11
C ALA A 61 -3.05 -2.30 -9.34
N PRO A 62 -2.66 -1.96 -10.58
CA PRO A 62 -2.99 -2.78 -11.75
C PRO A 62 -2.19 -4.09 -11.80
N LEU A 63 -0.93 -4.13 -11.35
CA LEU A 63 -0.15 -5.37 -11.31
C LEU A 63 -0.75 -6.42 -10.37
N SER A 64 -1.43 -5.98 -9.30
CA SER A 64 -2.09 -6.89 -8.35
C SER A 64 -3.19 -7.75 -8.97
N GLU A 65 -3.77 -7.30 -10.09
CA GLU A 65 -4.81 -8.03 -10.81
C GLU A 65 -4.27 -9.11 -11.75
N PHE A 66 -2.95 -9.18 -11.98
CA PHE A 66 -2.36 -10.08 -12.98
C PHE A 66 -1.18 -10.90 -12.44
N MET A 67 -0.51 -10.45 -11.38
CA MET A 67 0.63 -11.16 -10.79
C MET A 67 0.19 -12.04 -9.62
N ASP A 68 0.68 -13.28 -9.59
CA ASP A 68 0.57 -14.18 -8.44
C ASP A 68 1.10 -13.49 -7.16
N GLY A 69 0.34 -13.60 -6.07
CA GLY A 69 0.46 -12.77 -4.86
C GLY A 69 1.85 -12.74 -4.19
N LYS A 70 2.72 -13.72 -4.45
CA LYS A 70 4.02 -13.83 -3.77
C LYS A 70 5.07 -12.82 -4.26
N TRP A 71 5.14 -12.56 -5.57
CA TRP A 71 6.06 -11.54 -6.14
C TRP A 71 5.51 -10.14 -5.95
N LEU A 72 4.18 -10.02 -5.98
CA LEU A 72 3.50 -8.78 -5.67
C LEU A 72 3.84 -8.35 -4.25
N CYS A 73 3.66 -9.20 -3.22
CA CYS A 73 3.96 -8.88 -1.82
C CYS A 73 5.41 -8.45 -1.57
N PHE A 74 6.39 -9.04 -2.26
CA PHE A 74 7.81 -8.70 -2.10
C PHE A 74 8.14 -7.30 -2.64
N TRP A 75 7.77 -7.01 -3.90
CA TRP A 75 8.05 -5.70 -4.51
C TRP A 75 7.11 -4.59 -4.00
N ALA A 76 5.89 -4.95 -3.63
CA ALA A 76 4.95 -4.14 -2.87
C ALA A 76 5.54 -3.64 -1.54
N GLY A 77 6.14 -4.56 -0.77
CA GLY A 77 6.76 -4.26 0.51
C GLY A 77 7.99 -3.37 0.35
N PHE A 78 8.78 -3.58 -0.72
CA PHE A 78 9.95 -2.75 -1.03
C PHE A 78 9.59 -1.27 -1.26
N PHE A 79 8.45 -0.98 -1.88
CA PHE A 79 7.99 0.40 -2.12
C PHE A 79 6.97 0.91 -1.08
N GLY A 80 6.54 0.09 -0.12
CA GLY A 80 5.60 0.47 0.95
C GLY A 80 4.19 0.91 0.51
N SER A 81 3.92 0.98 -0.79
CA SER A 81 2.69 1.59 -1.32
C SER A 81 1.52 0.62 -1.43
N ALA A 82 1.79 -0.66 -1.62
CA ALA A 82 0.76 -1.66 -1.89
C ALA A 82 -0.23 -1.88 -0.74
N PRO A 83 0.16 -1.96 0.55
CA PRO A 83 -0.82 -2.06 1.62
C PRO A 83 -1.73 -0.82 1.64
N VAL A 84 -1.19 0.38 1.40
CA VAL A 84 -1.97 1.63 1.41
C VAL A 84 -3.04 1.63 0.29
N THR A 85 -2.74 1.08 -0.88
CA THR A 85 -3.66 1.13 -2.04
C THR A 85 -4.53 -0.10 -2.21
N ASN A 86 -4.02 -1.27 -1.85
CA ASN A 86 -4.72 -2.52 -2.13
C ASN A 86 -5.64 -2.93 -0.97
N THR A 87 -5.47 -2.38 0.23
CA THR A 87 -6.32 -2.70 1.40
C THR A 87 -7.81 -2.47 1.11
N GLY A 88 -8.15 -1.41 0.36
CA GLY A 88 -9.55 -1.14 -0.01
C GLY A 88 -10.18 -2.27 -0.82
N GLY A 89 -9.49 -2.74 -1.87
CA GLY A 89 -9.95 -3.86 -2.71
C GLY A 89 -9.97 -5.18 -1.95
N VAL A 90 -8.96 -5.45 -1.11
CA VAL A 90 -8.92 -6.65 -0.27
C VAL A 90 -10.09 -6.69 0.71
N TYR A 91 -10.47 -5.55 1.30
CA TYR A 91 -11.63 -5.48 2.20
C TYR A 91 -12.96 -5.65 1.46
N GLU A 92 -13.06 -5.18 0.21
CA GLU A 92 -14.23 -5.42 -0.63
C GLU A 92 -14.40 -6.91 -0.96
N ASP A 93 -13.31 -7.62 -1.24
CA ASP A 93 -13.32 -9.04 -1.59
C ASP A 93 -13.52 -9.96 -0.36
N MET A 94 -13.00 -9.58 0.82
CA MET A 94 -12.98 -10.45 2.01
C MET A 94 -14.21 -10.29 2.92
N LEU A 95 -14.78 -9.08 3.00
CA LEU A 95 -15.78 -8.71 4.00
C LEU A 95 -17.17 -8.54 3.40
N SER A 96 -18.19 -9.02 4.11
CA SER A 96 -19.58 -8.74 3.75
C SER A 96 -19.90 -7.26 3.97
N ALA A 97 -20.90 -6.73 3.25
CA ALA A 97 -21.28 -5.31 3.30
C ALA A 97 -21.53 -4.80 4.73
N GLU A 98 -22.06 -5.65 5.61
CA GLU A 98 -22.32 -5.35 7.03
C GLU A 98 -21.02 -5.19 7.86
N GLN A 99 -20.01 -6.02 7.61
CA GLN A 99 -18.74 -6.03 8.36
C GLN A 99 -17.71 -5.04 7.80
N ARG A 100 -17.86 -4.67 6.52
CA ARG A 100 -16.92 -3.79 5.81
C ARG A 100 -16.84 -2.40 6.45
N GLY A 101 -17.97 -1.84 6.89
CA GLY A 101 -18.00 -0.53 7.55
C GLY A 101 -17.14 -0.51 8.82
N LEU A 102 -17.31 -1.51 9.69
CA LEU A 102 -16.54 -1.63 10.94
C LEU A 102 -15.04 -1.81 10.69
N ALA A 103 -14.67 -2.62 9.69
CA ALA A 103 -13.28 -2.84 9.33
C ALA A 103 -12.60 -1.58 8.78
N ILE A 104 -13.28 -0.82 7.91
CA ILE A 104 -12.77 0.45 7.36
C ILE A 104 -12.59 1.48 8.48
N VAL A 105 -13.53 1.55 9.42
CA VAL A 105 -13.39 2.45 10.59
C VAL A 105 -12.19 2.05 11.45
N GLY A 106 -12.03 0.75 11.75
CA GLY A 106 -10.87 0.26 12.50
C GLY A 106 -9.54 0.55 11.79
N TYR A 107 -9.51 0.38 10.47
CA TYR A 107 -8.37 0.75 9.63
C TYR A 107 -8.08 2.26 9.68
N ALA A 108 -9.11 3.11 9.52
CA ALA A 108 -8.96 4.55 9.60
C ALA A 108 -8.43 5.00 10.97
N MET A 109 -8.86 4.35 12.05
CA MET A 109 -8.34 4.60 13.39
C MET A 109 -6.87 4.19 13.54
N ALA A 110 -6.45 3.07 12.94
CA ALA A 110 -5.06 2.65 12.91
C ALA A 110 -4.19 3.68 12.18
N VAL A 111 -4.66 4.17 11.02
CA VAL A 111 -4.01 5.24 10.27
C VAL A 111 -3.94 6.51 11.13
N VAL A 112 -5.05 7.06 11.62
CA VAL A 112 -5.01 8.25 12.50
C VAL A 112 -4.10 8.07 13.72
N GLY A 113 -3.96 6.84 14.23
CA GLY A 113 -3.03 6.47 15.29
C GLY A 113 -1.58 6.90 15.03
N GLU A 114 -1.11 6.92 13.78
CA GLU A 114 0.25 7.34 13.44
C GLU A 114 0.55 8.79 13.84
N LEU A 115 -0.45 9.69 13.78
CA LEU A 115 -0.29 11.11 14.14
C LEU A 115 0.00 11.28 15.63
N ILE A 116 -0.51 10.37 16.46
CA ILE A 116 -0.29 10.36 17.91
C ILE A 116 1.14 9.89 18.21
N TRP A 117 1.56 8.79 17.58
CA TRP A 117 2.88 8.20 17.82
C TRP A 117 4.02 9.01 17.20
N ARG A 118 3.75 9.75 16.12
CA ARG A 118 4.72 10.57 15.38
C ARG A 118 5.55 11.51 16.26
N PRO A 119 4.96 12.49 17.00
CA PRO A 119 5.75 13.42 17.80
C PRO A 119 6.43 12.75 18.99
N ILE A 120 5.84 11.68 19.54
CA ILE A 120 6.37 10.95 20.68
C ILE A 120 7.67 10.24 20.28
N VAL A 121 7.62 9.41 19.24
CA VAL A 121 8.77 8.62 18.81
C VAL A 121 9.79 9.47 18.08
N GLY A 122 9.34 10.32 17.14
CA GLY A 122 10.23 11.21 16.40
C GLY A 122 10.92 12.24 17.29
N GLY A 123 10.19 12.81 18.26
CA GLY A 123 10.75 13.73 19.25
C GLY A 123 11.76 13.07 20.17
N ALA A 124 11.43 11.88 20.73
CA ALA A 124 12.33 11.16 21.62
C ALA A 124 13.64 10.73 20.92
N ILE A 125 13.55 10.19 19.70
CA ILE A 125 14.73 9.77 18.94
C ILE A 125 15.62 10.97 18.62
N VAL A 126 15.05 12.07 18.13
CA VAL A 126 15.83 13.25 17.80
C VAL A 126 16.42 13.90 19.05
N GLN A 127 15.75 13.89 20.20
CA GLN A 127 16.31 14.49 21.41
C GLN A 127 17.50 13.70 21.97
N HIS A 128 17.40 12.37 21.99
CA HIS A 128 18.40 11.52 22.65
C HIS A 128 19.44 10.90 21.71
N THR A 129 19.21 10.88 20.39
CA THR A 129 20.07 10.20 19.41
C THR A 129 20.21 11.00 18.10
N THR A 130 20.65 10.36 17.02
CA THR A 130 20.85 10.95 15.67
C THR A 130 19.63 10.74 14.79
N TRP A 131 19.42 11.60 13.78
CA TRP A 131 18.35 11.43 12.79
C TRP A 131 18.39 10.06 12.09
N ARG A 132 19.57 9.45 11.90
CA ARG A 132 19.69 8.09 11.31
C ARG A 132 18.91 7.02 12.07
N TRP A 133 18.76 7.17 13.38
CA TRP A 133 18.01 6.21 14.19
C TRP A 133 16.51 6.24 13.89
N THR A 134 15.98 7.34 13.33
CA THR A 134 14.58 7.37 12.87
C THR A 134 14.37 6.33 11.78
N GLU A 135 15.29 6.25 10.81
CA GLU A 135 15.24 5.32 9.69
C GLU A 135 15.51 3.88 10.11
N CYS A 136 16.43 3.65 11.04
CA CYS A 136 16.66 2.29 11.55
C CYS A 136 15.43 1.76 12.31
N VAL A 137 14.77 2.58 13.11
CA VAL A 137 13.59 2.18 13.88
C VAL A 137 12.42 1.89 12.96
N THR A 138 12.14 2.77 11.99
CA THR A 138 11.06 2.57 11.01
C THR A 138 11.35 1.36 10.12
N GLY A 139 12.59 1.18 9.67
CA GLY A 139 13.01 0.02 8.88
C GLY A 139 12.87 -1.31 9.64
N THR A 140 13.24 -1.34 10.93
CA THR A 140 13.09 -2.53 11.77
C THR A 140 11.62 -2.85 12.02
N LEU A 141 10.79 -1.83 12.28
CA LEU A 141 9.35 -1.98 12.44
C LEU A 141 8.70 -2.54 11.15
N MET A 142 9.09 -2.02 9.99
CA MET A 142 8.65 -2.50 8.69
C MET A 142 9.02 -3.96 8.44
N LEU A 143 10.27 -4.34 8.74
CA LEU A 143 10.72 -5.72 8.63
C LEU A 143 9.93 -6.64 9.56
N LEU A 144 9.66 -6.21 10.79
CA LEU A 144 8.83 -6.98 11.72
C LEU A 144 7.41 -7.17 11.20
N LEU A 145 6.75 -6.10 10.74
CA LEU A 145 5.39 -6.19 10.18
C LEU A 145 5.36 -7.07 8.93
N LEU A 146 6.34 -6.95 8.04
CA LEU A 146 6.48 -7.84 6.87
C LEU A 146 6.66 -9.31 7.29
N THR A 147 7.47 -9.59 8.30
CA THR A 147 7.63 -10.98 8.80
C THR A 147 6.34 -11.50 9.43
N LEU A 148 5.60 -10.68 10.18
CA LEU A 148 4.31 -11.06 10.72
C LEU A 148 3.30 -11.31 9.60
N ASP A 149 3.24 -10.45 8.60
CA ASP A 149 2.35 -10.60 7.44
C ASP A 149 2.67 -11.89 6.69
N THR A 150 3.94 -12.20 6.44
CA THR A 150 4.32 -13.45 5.75
C THR A 150 4.03 -14.73 6.54
N ILE A 151 3.96 -14.68 7.87
CA ILE A 151 3.68 -15.84 8.74
C ILE A 151 2.18 -16.02 8.97
N PHE A 152 1.45 -14.91 9.21
CA PHE A 152 0.05 -14.95 9.64
C PHE A 152 -0.95 -14.71 8.50
N LEU A 153 -0.52 -14.10 7.40
CA LEU A 153 -1.38 -13.74 6.29
C LEU A 153 -1.35 -14.84 5.23
N ASP A 154 -2.36 -15.71 5.30
CA ASP A 154 -2.62 -16.68 4.25
C ASP A 154 -3.05 -15.96 2.95
N GLU A 155 -2.67 -16.52 1.80
CA GLU A 155 -3.10 -16.04 0.48
C GLU A 155 -4.63 -15.91 0.45
N SER A 156 -5.11 -14.66 0.47
CA SER A 156 -6.53 -14.33 0.62
C SER A 156 -7.18 -13.90 -0.69
N TYR A 157 -6.41 -13.80 -1.78
CA TYR A 157 -6.90 -13.30 -3.06
C TYR A 157 -7.80 -14.35 -3.76
N PRO A 158 -9.12 -14.12 -3.88
CA PRO A 158 -10.05 -15.11 -4.41
C PRO A 158 -9.71 -15.60 -5.83
N PRO A 159 -9.26 -14.74 -6.76
CA PRO A 159 -8.92 -15.18 -8.11
C PRO A 159 -7.79 -16.21 -8.13
N VAL A 160 -6.71 -15.99 -7.39
CA VAL A 160 -5.58 -16.95 -7.31
C VAL A 160 -6.00 -18.26 -6.64
N LEU A 161 -6.87 -18.22 -5.63
CA LEU A 161 -7.42 -19.42 -5.01
C LEU A 161 -8.28 -20.23 -6.00
N LEU A 162 -9.06 -19.55 -6.85
CA LEU A 162 -9.85 -20.18 -7.90
C LEU A 162 -8.97 -20.76 -9.02
N VAL A 163 -7.89 -20.10 -9.42
CA VAL A 163 -6.88 -20.66 -10.36
C VAL A 163 -6.29 -21.95 -9.80
N ARG A 164 -5.84 -21.93 -8.54
CA ARG A 164 -5.26 -23.12 -7.87
C ARG A 164 -6.28 -24.26 -7.78
N LYS A 165 -7.55 -23.93 -7.45
CA LYS A 165 -8.63 -24.91 -7.38
C LYS A 165 -8.99 -25.48 -8.76
N ALA A 166 -9.09 -24.63 -9.79
CA ALA A 166 -9.34 -25.04 -11.17
C ALA A 166 -8.21 -25.96 -11.68
N SER A 167 -6.95 -25.62 -11.40
CA SER A 167 -5.79 -26.46 -11.71
C SER A 167 -5.87 -27.84 -11.05
N ARG A 168 -6.16 -27.90 -9.74
CA ARG A 168 -6.36 -29.18 -9.05
C ARG A 168 -7.51 -29.99 -9.67
N LEU A 169 -8.64 -29.35 -9.94
CA LEU A 169 -9.80 -30.00 -10.56
C LEU A 169 -9.51 -30.50 -11.98
N ARG A 170 -8.70 -29.79 -12.78
CA ARG A 170 -8.24 -30.26 -14.10
C ARG A 170 -7.48 -31.58 -13.99
N HIS A 171 -6.59 -31.68 -13.00
CA HIS A 171 -5.81 -32.91 -12.76
C HIS A 171 -6.66 -34.06 -12.21
N GLU A 172 -7.63 -33.79 -11.33
CA GLU A 172 -8.47 -34.83 -10.71
C GLU A 172 -9.57 -35.35 -11.65
N THR A 173 -10.17 -34.47 -12.47
CA THR A 173 -11.30 -34.84 -13.35
C THR A 173 -10.88 -35.16 -14.78
N GLY A 174 -9.63 -34.88 -15.16
CA GLY A 174 -9.15 -34.98 -16.54
C GLY A 174 -9.82 -34.02 -17.52
N ASN A 175 -10.68 -33.11 -17.03
CA ASN A 175 -11.39 -32.16 -17.86
C ASN A 175 -10.57 -30.88 -18.05
N CYS A 176 -9.89 -30.80 -19.19
CA CYS A 176 -9.09 -29.63 -19.56
C CYS A 176 -9.90 -28.35 -19.77
N ALA A 177 -11.24 -28.40 -19.84
CA ALA A 177 -12.07 -27.21 -20.06
C ALA A 177 -12.25 -26.36 -18.79
N LEU A 178 -11.91 -26.88 -17.61
CA LEU A 178 -12.03 -26.15 -16.35
C LEU A 178 -10.97 -25.05 -16.24
N HIS A 179 -11.38 -23.81 -16.51
CA HIS A 179 -10.56 -22.62 -16.35
C HIS A 179 -11.20 -21.67 -15.35
N ALA A 180 -10.38 -20.98 -14.58
CA ALA A 180 -10.87 -19.90 -13.74
C ALA A 180 -11.04 -18.64 -14.60
N GLN A 181 -12.08 -17.83 -14.34
CA GLN A 181 -12.34 -16.58 -15.05
C GLN A 181 -11.13 -15.63 -15.07
N HIS A 182 -10.25 -15.72 -14.07
CA HIS A 182 -9.00 -14.97 -14.00
C HIS A 182 -7.94 -15.43 -15.03
N GLU A 183 -7.90 -16.72 -15.38
CA GLU A 183 -6.99 -17.24 -16.42
C GLU A 183 -7.40 -16.72 -17.81
N GLU A 184 -8.70 -16.56 -18.07
CA GLU A 184 -9.21 -16.00 -19.33
C GLU A 184 -8.87 -14.52 -19.48
N TRP A 185 -8.94 -13.76 -18.39
CA TRP A 185 -8.58 -12.34 -18.38
C TRP A 185 -7.06 -12.13 -18.51
N ALA A 186 -6.25 -12.93 -17.82
CA ALA A 186 -4.79 -12.90 -17.93
C ALA A 186 -4.31 -13.29 -19.34
N ALA A 187 -4.96 -14.26 -19.99
CA ALA A 187 -4.63 -14.68 -21.36
C ALA A 187 -4.95 -13.60 -22.42
N GLY A 188 -5.94 -12.73 -22.18
CA GLY A 188 -6.33 -11.65 -23.10
C GLY A 188 -5.64 -10.30 -22.88
N SER A 189 -4.92 -10.11 -21.77
CA SER A 189 -4.35 -8.82 -21.36
C SER A 189 -2.89 -8.66 -21.80
N SER A 190 -2.71 -8.21 -23.04
CA SER A 190 -1.40 -7.75 -23.53
C SER A 190 -0.87 -6.56 -22.70
N ILE A 191 0.46 -6.43 -22.56
CA ILE A 191 1.15 -5.29 -21.91
C ILE A 191 0.61 -3.92 -22.40
N LYS A 192 0.13 -3.86 -23.65
CA LYS A 192 -0.52 -2.67 -24.22
C LYS A 192 -1.86 -2.33 -23.53
N ALA A 193 -2.67 -3.32 -23.19
CA ALA A 193 -3.90 -3.15 -22.44
C ALA A 193 -3.61 -2.72 -20.99
N MET A 194 -2.53 -3.23 -20.39
CA MET A 194 -2.04 -2.80 -19.08
C MET A 194 -1.64 -1.32 -19.12
N ALA A 195 -0.77 -0.93 -20.04
CA ALA A 195 -0.35 0.47 -20.19
C ALA A 195 -1.55 1.41 -20.42
N HIS A 196 -2.55 0.99 -21.19
CA HIS A 196 -3.78 1.76 -21.37
C HIS A 196 -4.59 1.87 -20.07
N LYS A 197 -4.71 0.79 -19.29
CA LYS A 197 -5.43 0.79 -18.01
C LYS A 197 -4.71 1.64 -16.94
N VAL A 198 -3.38 1.65 -16.93
CA VAL A 198 -2.55 2.41 -15.97
C VAL A 198 -2.44 3.89 -16.34
N LEU A 199 -2.13 4.20 -17.60
CA LEU A 199 -1.82 5.58 -18.02
C LEU A 199 -3.03 6.32 -18.58
N VAL A 200 -3.87 5.64 -19.37
CA VAL A 200 -4.92 6.33 -20.14
C VAL A 200 -6.21 6.48 -19.32
N ARG A 201 -6.62 5.47 -18.55
CA ARG A 201 -7.85 5.55 -17.73
C ARG A 201 -7.84 6.69 -16.70
N PRO A 202 -6.79 6.91 -15.89
CA PRO A 202 -6.81 8.00 -14.92
C PRO A 202 -6.96 9.37 -15.58
N ILE A 203 -6.31 9.58 -16.74
CA ILE A 203 -6.44 10.80 -17.54
C ILE A 203 -7.87 10.95 -18.05
N GLN A 204 -8.47 9.89 -18.59
CA GLN A 204 -9.87 9.91 -19.04
C GLN A 204 -10.84 10.24 -17.90
N VAL A 205 -10.62 9.66 -16.70
CA VAL A 205 -11.44 9.95 -15.51
C VAL A 205 -11.28 11.41 -15.06
N LEU A 206 -10.07 11.96 -15.13
CA LEU A 206 -9.81 13.36 -14.78
C LEU A 206 -10.58 14.34 -15.69
N PHE A 207 -10.77 14.00 -16.96
CA PHE A 207 -11.57 14.80 -17.89
C PHE A 207 -13.08 14.59 -17.77
N THR A 208 -13.55 13.69 -16.91
CA THR A 208 -14.97 13.64 -16.55
C THR A 208 -15.32 14.77 -15.58
N PRO A 209 -16.53 15.35 -15.65
CA PRO A 209 -16.90 16.47 -14.77
C PRO A 209 -16.83 16.11 -13.28
N ILE A 210 -17.16 14.86 -12.92
CA ILE A 210 -17.08 14.38 -11.53
C ILE A 210 -15.60 14.25 -11.11
N GLY A 211 -14.78 13.61 -11.94
CA GLY A 211 -13.35 13.42 -11.65
C GLY A 211 -12.60 14.75 -11.55
N PHE A 212 -12.90 15.71 -12.43
CA PHE A 212 -12.32 17.04 -12.40
C PHE A 212 -12.64 17.79 -11.10
N CYS A 213 -13.93 17.86 -10.72
CA CYS A 213 -14.35 18.51 -9.48
C CYS A 213 -13.72 17.86 -8.24
N PHE A 214 -13.65 16.52 -8.22
CA PHE A 214 -13.05 15.78 -7.11
C PHE A 214 -11.53 16.01 -7.02
N ALA A 215 -10.83 16.01 -8.16
CA ALA A 215 -9.40 16.32 -8.22
C ALA A 215 -9.09 17.76 -7.78
N LEU A 216 -9.92 18.73 -8.19
CA LEU A 216 -9.81 20.13 -7.76
C LEU A 216 -10.00 20.27 -6.24
N TYR A 217 -11.00 19.60 -5.68
CA TYR A 217 -11.25 19.58 -4.25
C TYR A 217 -10.07 18.98 -3.48
N ILE A 218 -9.58 17.80 -3.89
CA ILE A 218 -8.42 17.16 -3.25
C ILE A 218 -7.19 18.06 -3.35
N SER A 219 -6.92 18.65 -4.52
CA SER A 219 -5.81 19.58 -4.70
C SER A 219 -5.91 20.81 -3.78
N PHE A 220 -7.11 21.34 -3.57
CA PHE A 220 -7.33 22.46 -2.66
C PHE A 220 -7.09 22.07 -1.21
N VAL A 221 -7.61 20.91 -0.77
CA VAL A 221 -7.40 20.38 0.58
C VAL A 221 -5.91 20.17 0.86
N TYR A 222 -5.18 19.55 -0.08
CA TYR A 222 -3.73 19.36 0.07
C TYR A 222 -2.94 20.67 -0.03
N GLY A 223 -3.42 21.68 -0.75
CA GLY A 223 -2.75 22.97 -0.86
C GLY A 223 -2.91 23.87 0.38
N ILE A 224 -3.84 23.56 1.27
CA ILE A 224 -4.05 24.28 2.54
C ILE A 224 -3.15 23.76 3.68
N VAL A 225 -2.74 22.49 3.60
CA VAL A 225 -1.91 21.79 4.60
C VAL A 225 -0.43 22.09 4.38
#